data_AF-V9EL91-F1
#
_entry.id   AF-V9EL91-F1
#
_cell.length_a   1.000
_cell.length_b   1.000
_cell.length_c   1.000
_cell.angle_alpha   90.00
_cell.angle_beta   90.00
_cell.angle_gamma   90.00
#
_symmetry.space_group_name_H-M   'P 1'
#
loop_
_entity.id
_entity.type
_entity.pdbx_description
1 polymer ?
#
loop_
_entity_poly.entity_id
_entity_poly.type
_entity_poly.pdbx_seq_one_letter_code
_entity_poly.pdbx_strand_id
1 'polypeptide(L)'
;MKTFAALVCAAVAVSAASALEDLPVSLCRDATYNSPASRGAMCSGAGAAPAGTACPLKGDVAIADCYDYLPSWNGSTCVAPEDAECTIVNGDTWGCVLPSVGCGTATTPCPVTALPDTPCPVTSLPDTPCPVTALPDTPCPVTSLPDTPCPVTS
;
A
#
# COMPACT_ATOMS: atom_id res chain seq x y z
N MET A 1 26.77 -69.99 -23.49
CA MET A 1 26.33 -69.20 -22.32
C MET A 1 27.19 -67.95 -22.27
N LYS A 2 26.67 -66.74 -22.52
CA LYS A 2 27.22 -65.44 -22.08
C LYS A 2 26.27 -64.36 -22.65
N THR A 3 25.21 -64.08 -21.92
CA THR A 3 24.26 -63.00 -22.18
C THR A 3 24.86 -61.68 -21.71
N PHE A 4 25.09 -60.76 -22.63
CA PHE A 4 25.45 -59.37 -22.31
C PHE A 4 24.17 -58.61 -21.96
N ALA A 5 23.94 -58.38 -20.67
CA ALA A 5 22.83 -57.56 -20.19
C ALA A 5 23.25 -56.09 -20.21
N ALA A 6 22.69 -55.32 -21.15
CA ALA A 6 22.82 -53.87 -21.18
C ALA A 6 21.87 -53.27 -20.12
N LEU A 7 22.46 -52.59 -19.13
CA LEU A 7 21.73 -51.93 -18.05
C LEU A 7 21.39 -50.51 -18.52
N VAL A 8 20.15 -50.30 -18.94
CA VAL A 8 19.63 -48.98 -19.32
C VAL A 8 19.14 -48.28 -18.05
N CYS A 9 19.92 -47.33 -17.54
CA CYS A 9 19.48 -46.42 -16.48
C CYS A 9 18.58 -45.34 -17.09
N ALA A 10 17.26 -45.48 -16.94
CA ALA A 10 16.32 -44.40 -17.24
C ALA A 10 16.39 -43.37 -16.11
N ALA A 11 17.09 -42.25 -16.34
CA ALA A 11 17.04 -41.10 -15.45
C ALA A 11 15.68 -40.40 -15.60
N VAL A 12 14.79 -40.58 -14.62
CA VAL A 12 13.55 -39.81 -14.53
C VAL A 12 13.92 -38.41 -14.04
N ALA A 13 14.00 -37.46 -14.96
CA ALA A 13 14.11 -36.05 -14.61
C ALA A 13 12.76 -35.57 -14.07
N VAL A 14 12.64 -35.43 -12.75
CA VAL A 14 11.51 -34.74 -12.13
C VAL A 14 11.71 -33.24 -12.39
N SER A 15 11.12 -32.73 -13.46
CA SER A 15 10.99 -31.29 -13.64
C SER A 15 10.00 -30.78 -12.61
N ALA A 16 10.49 -30.09 -11.58
CA ALA A 16 9.66 -29.26 -10.71
C ALA A 16 9.15 -28.08 -11.55
N ALA A 17 8.09 -28.32 -12.32
CA ALA A 17 7.27 -27.25 -12.84
C ALA A 17 6.50 -26.71 -11.64
N SER A 18 7.00 -25.62 -11.05
CA SER A 18 6.16 -24.77 -10.21
C SER A 18 5.05 -24.31 -11.13
N ALA A 19 3.88 -24.96 -11.05
CA ALA A 19 2.72 -24.47 -11.74
C ALA A 19 2.46 -23.06 -11.19
N LEU A 20 2.52 -22.08 -12.09
CA LEU A 20 2.22 -20.69 -11.82
C LEU A 20 0.70 -20.63 -11.64
N GLU A 21 0.21 -21.08 -10.49
CA GLU A 21 -1.21 -21.03 -10.15
C GLU A 21 -1.57 -19.57 -9.86
N ASP A 22 -2.72 -19.11 -10.37
CA ASP A 22 -3.21 -17.78 -10.03
C ASP A 22 -3.46 -17.68 -8.51
N LEU A 23 -3.02 -16.59 -7.91
CA LEU A 23 -3.11 -16.38 -6.46
C LEU A 23 -4.17 -15.32 -6.13
N PRO A 24 -5.02 -15.56 -5.11
CA PRO A 24 -5.93 -14.55 -4.61
C PRO A 24 -5.14 -13.43 -3.92
N VAL A 25 -5.33 -12.19 -4.37
CA VAL A 25 -4.72 -10.99 -3.77
C VAL A 25 -5.81 -10.01 -3.37
N SER A 26 -5.90 -9.73 -2.08
CA SER A 26 -6.85 -8.77 -1.52
C SER A 26 -6.30 -7.35 -1.64
N LEU A 27 -7.12 -6.45 -2.20
CA LEU A 27 -6.84 -5.03 -2.23
C LEU A 27 -7.40 -4.38 -0.95
N CYS A 28 -6.64 -3.48 -0.34
CA CYS A 28 -7.10 -2.85 0.88
C CYS A 28 -8.42 -2.09 0.65
N ARG A 29 -9.42 -2.34 1.51
CA ARG A 29 -10.79 -1.78 1.44
C ARG A 29 -11.54 -2.08 0.13
N ASP A 30 -11.09 -3.08 -0.60
CA ASP A 30 -11.68 -3.50 -1.86
C ASP A 30 -11.78 -5.03 -1.90
N ALA A 31 -12.10 -5.60 -3.06
CA ALA A 31 -12.32 -7.02 -3.24
C ALA A 31 -11.01 -7.84 -3.28
N THR A 32 -11.17 -9.17 -3.37
CA THR A 32 -10.07 -10.11 -3.59
C THR A 32 -10.00 -10.49 -5.07
N TYR A 33 -8.86 -10.24 -5.70
CA TYR A 33 -8.63 -10.39 -7.14
C TYR A 33 -7.79 -11.61 -7.47
N ASN A 34 -8.01 -12.16 -8.65
CA ASN A 34 -7.15 -13.22 -9.18
C ASN A 34 -5.90 -12.59 -9.81
N SER A 35 -4.74 -12.76 -9.19
CA SER A 35 -3.47 -12.31 -9.76
C SER A 35 -2.75 -13.46 -10.46
N PRO A 36 -2.45 -13.35 -11.77
CA PRO A 36 -1.74 -14.40 -12.45
C PRO A 36 -0.31 -14.52 -11.93
N ALA A 37 0.13 -15.75 -11.68
CA ALA A 37 1.46 -15.99 -11.13
C ALA A 37 2.59 -15.54 -12.07
N SER A 38 2.31 -15.35 -13.36
CA SER A 38 3.23 -14.71 -14.31
C SER A 38 3.63 -13.28 -13.92
N ARG A 39 2.89 -12.62 -13.03
CA ARG A 39 3.16 -11.27 -12.54
C ARG A 39 4.24 -11.21 -11.46
N GLY A 40 4.66 -12.36 -10.93
CA GLY A 40 5.72 -12.49 -9.94
C GLY A 40 5.20 -12.67 -8.51
N ALA A 41 6.09 -12.50 -7.55
CA ALA A 41 5.78 -12.68 -6.14
C ALA A 41 4.80 -11.60 -5.66
N MET A 42 3.76 -12.03 -4.94
CA MET A 42 2.70 -11.18 -4.40
C MET A 42 3.23 -10.15 -3.38
N CYS A 43 2.68 -8.94 -3.43
CA CYS A 43 2.94 -7.92 -2.43
C CYS A 43 2.48 -8.38 -1.04
N SER A 44 3.47 -8.65 -0.18
CA SER A 44 3.24 -9.20 1.15
C SER A 44 4.50 -9.07 2.00
N GLY A 45 4.40 -9.36 3.29
CA GLY A 45 5.52 -9.33 4.22
C GLY A 45 5.54 -8.08 5.10
N ALA A 46 6.60 -7.93 5.89
CA ALA A 46 6.76 -6.82 6.81
C ALA A 46 8.21 -6.34 6.88
N GLY A 47 8.41 -5.05 7.18
CA GLY A 47 9.72 -4.42 7.34
C GLY A 47 10.13 -3.56 6.13
N ALA A 48 11.45 -3.38 5.95
CA ALA A 48 11.99 -2.42 4.99
C ALA A 48 11.70 -2.73 3.51
N ALA A 49 11.39 -3.98 3.17
CA ALA A 49 11.06 -4.39 1.81
C ALA A 49 9.99 -5.49 1.83
N PRO A 50 9.11 -5.55 0.82
CA PRO A 50 8.14 -6.62 0.71
C PRO A 50 8.78 -7.91 0.20
N ALA A 51 8.10 -9.04 0.40
CA ALA A 51 8.44 -10.34 -0.19
C ALA A 51 8.22 -10.37 -1.72
N GLY A 52 7.44 -9.44 -2.26
CA GLY A 52 7.14 -9.28 -3.67
C GLY A 52 6.46 -7.94 -3.94
N THR A 53 6.27 -7.57 -5.20
CA THR A 53 5.63 -6.29 -5.57
C THR A 53 4.42 -6.47 -6.47
N ALA A 54 4.06 -7.72 -6.80
CA ALA A 54 2.94 -7.99 -7.68
C ALA A 54 1.62 -7.67 -6.97
N CYS A 55 0.83 -6.81 -7.61
CA CYS A 55 -0.53 -6.47 -7.22
C CYS A 55 -1.48 -6.61 -8.43
N PRO A 56 -2.79 -6.73 -8.18
CA PRO A 56 -3.82 -6.62 -9.22
C PRO A 56 -3.64 -5.35 -10.07
N LEU A 57 -3.79 -5.51 -11.37
CA LEU A 57 -3.73 -4.44 -12.35
C LEU A 57 -5.14 -4.04 -12.77
N LYS A 58 -5.24 -2.86 -13.37
CA LYS A 58 -6.49 -2.37 -13.94
C LYS A 58 -7.13 -3.42 -14.87
N GLY A 59 -8.41 -3.69 -14.65
CA GLY A 59 -9.17 -4.66 -15.42
C GLY A 59 -9.17 -6.09 -14.87
N ASP A 60 -8.34 -6.39 -13.86
CA ASP A 60 -8.45 -7.67 -13.16
C ASP A 60 -9.81 -7.79 -12.48
N VAL A 61 -10.38 -9.00 -12.51
CA VAL A 61 -11.72 -9.29 -11.99
C VAL A 61 -11.61 -9.92 -10.61
N ALA A 62 -12.41 -9.45 -9.67
CA ALA A 62 -12.49 -10.03 -8.34
C ALA A 62 -13.08 -11.44 -8.37
N ILE A 63 -12.54 -12.30 -7.51
CA ILE A 63 -13.00 -13.69 -7.32
C ILE A 63 -13.67 -13.89 -5.96
N ALA A 64 -13.49 -12.97 -5.01
CA ALA A 64 -14.12 -13.00 -3.71
C ALA A 64 -14.28 -11.58 -3.13
N ASP A 65 -15.08 -11.48 -2.07
CA ASP A 65 -15.29 -10.26 -1.29
C ASP A 65 -15.77 -9.05 -2.11
N CYS A 66 -16.46 -9.30 -3.22
CA CYS A 66 -17.01 -8.27 -4.07
C CYS A 66 -18.41 -7.86 -3.60
N TYR A 67 -18.56 -6.60 -3.20
CA TYR A 67 -19.82 -6.01 -2.74
C TYR A 67 -20.15 -4.74 -3.54
N ASP A 68 -21.43 -4.39 -3.63
CA ASP A 68 -21.91 -3.28 -4.49
C ASP A 68 -21.45 -1.89 -4.03
N TYR A 69 -21.08 -1.75 -2.76
CA TYR A 69 -20.57 -0.50 -2.19
C TYR A 69 -19.06 -0.30 -2.44
N LEU A 70 -18.38 -1.27 -3.05
CA LEU A 70 -16.94 -1.17 -3.28
C LEU A 70 -16.62 -0.21 -4.44
N PRO A 71 -15.51 0.54 -4.37
CA PRO A 71 -15.10 1.46 -5.44
C PRO A 71 -14.90 0.79 -6.80
N SER A 72 -14.57 -0.51 -6.80
CA SER A 72 -14.36 -1.32 -8.01
C SER A 72 -15.63 -1.92 -8.60
N TRP A 73 -16.78 -1.76 -7.95
CA TRP A 73 -18.05 -2.31 -8.40
C TRP A 73 -18.57 -1.60 -9.65
N ASN A 74 -18.80 -2.36 -10.72
CA ASN A 74 -19.30 -1.83 -11.99
C ASN A 74 -20.81 -2.06 -12.22
N GLY A 75 -21.55 -2.46 -11.18
CA GLY A 75 -22.97 -2.81 -11.28
C GLY A 75 -23.26 -4.31 -11.35
N SER A 76 -22.24 -5.15 -11.53
CA SER A 76 -22.40 -6.62 -11.56
C SER A 76 -21.20 -7.38 -11.00
N THR A 77 -20.00 -6.85 -11.20
CA THR A 77 -18.74 -7.47 -10.77
C THR A 77 -17.78 -6.39 -10.28
N CYS A 78 -16.81 -6.78 -9.46
CA CYS A 78 -15.73 -5.89 -9.07
C CYS A 78 -14.58 -6.04 -10.05
N VAL A 79 -14.22 -4.94 -10.69
CA VAL A 79 -13.12 -4.87 -11.66
C VAL A 79 -12.18 -3.78 -11.19
N ALA A 80 -10.89 -4.10 -11.06
CA ALA A 80 -9.91 -3.14 -10.59
C ALA A 80 -9.93 -1.89 -11.48
N PRO A 81 -10.27 -0.70 -10.95
CA PRO A 81 -10.44 0.51 -11.76
C PRO A 81 -9.10 1.12 -12.20
N GLU A 82 -8.03 0.78 -11.48
CA GLU A 82 -6.65 1.24 -11.66
C GLU A 82 -5.67 0.16 -11.20
N ASP A 83 -4.38 0.38 -11.48
CA ASP A 83 -3.32 -0.52 -11.02
C ASP A 83 -3.13 -0.34 -9.51
N ALA A 84 -3.16 -1.45 -8.78
CA ALA A 84 -2.89 -1.41 -7.36
C ALA A 84 -1.38 -1.29 -7.09
N GLU A 85 -1.05 -0.51 -6.07
CA GLU A 85 0.32 -0.26 -5.67
C GLU A 85 0.68 -1.06 -4.42
N CYS A 86 1.86 -1.67 -4.43
CA CYS A 86 2.40 -2.37 -3.28
C CYS A 86 2.97 -1.35 -2.29
N THR A 87 2.31 -1.14 -1.17
CA THR A 87 2.68 -0.13 -0.17
C THR A 87 2.55 -0.67 1.25
N ILE A 88 3.02 0.11 2.22
CA ILE A 88 2.81 -0.18 3.64
C ILE A 88 1.35 0.11 3.99
N VAL A 89 0.58 -0.93 4.31
CA VAL A 89 -0.85 -0.84 4.64
C VAL A 89 -1.13 -0.63 6.12
N ASN A 90 -0.25 -1.14 7.00
CA ASN A 90 -0.39 -1.02 8.45
C ASN A 90 0.95 -1.23 9.17
N GLY A 91 1.41 -0.22 9.92
CA GLY A 91 2.70 -0.27 10.61
C GLY A 91 3.85 -0.46 9.63
N ASP A 92 4.43 -1.66 9.61
CA ASP A 92 5.49 -2.06 8.67
C ASP A 92 5.03 -3.14 7.67
N THR A 93 3.72 -3.41 7.57
CA THR A 93 3.16 -4.51 6.76
C THR A 93 2.90 -4.05 5.33
N TRP A 94 3.36 -4.82 4.35
CA TRP A 94 3.13 -4.57 2.93
C TRP A 94 1.83 -5.20 2.43
N GLY A 95 1.12 -4.46 1.57
CA GLY A 95 -0.09 -4.92 0.91
C GLY A 95 -0.43 -4.07 -0.31
N CYS A 96 -1.37 -4.55 -1.11
CA CYS A 96 -1.83 -3.86 -2.31
C CYS A 96 -2.93 -2.86 -1.98
N VAL A 97 -2.82 -1.65 -2.54
CA VAL A 97 -3.81 -0.58 -2.35
C VAL A 97 -4.16 0.04 -3.69
N LEU A 98 -5.42 0.43 -3.87
CA LEU A 98 -5.81 1.33 -4.95
C LEU A 98 -5.34 2.74 -4.61
N PRO A 99 -4.49 3.41 -5.41
CA PRO A 99 -4.04 4.78 -5.13
C PRO A 99 -5.17 5.78 -4.87
N SER A 100 -6.32 5.64 -5.54
CA SER A 100 -7.48 6.51 -5.40
C SER A 100 -8.30 6.26 -4.13
N VAL A 101 -8.20 5.08 -3.54
CA VAL A 101 -8.98 4.67 -2.34
C VAL A 101 -8.11 4.72 -1.08
N GLY A 102 -6.87 4.25 -1.20
CA GLY A 102 -5.91 4.12 -0.12
C GLY A 102 -6.25 3.01 0.89
N CYS A 103 -5.34 2.82 1.84
CA CYS A 103 -5.54 1.95 2.99
C CYS A 103 -5.47 2.81 4.26
N GLY A 104 -6.61 3.00 4.92
CA GLY A 104 -6.71 3.91 6.07
C GLY A 104 -5.59 3.68 7.09
N THR A 105 -4.95 4.78 7.50
CA THR A 105 -3.81 4.87 8.45
C THR A 105 -2.44 4.35 8.00
N ALA A 106 -2.24 4.12 6.69
CA ALA A 106 -0.88 4.17 6.16
C ALA A 106 -0.30 5.57 6.40
N THR A 107 0.63 5.69 7.35
CA THR A 107 1.44 6.88 7.53
C THR A 107 2.41 6.92 6.36
N THR A 108 1.93 7.22 5.16
CA THR A 108 2.80 7.51 4.02
C THR A 108 3.64 8.71 4.45
N PRO A 109 4.98 8.60 4.60
CA PRO A 109 5.78 9.80 4.77
C PRO A 109 5.47 10.69 3.57
N CYS A 110 4.95 11.89 3.84
CA CYS A 110 4.68 12.89 2.82
C CYS A 110 5.91 13.00 1.91
N PRO A 111 5.74 13.05 0.57
CA PRO A 111 6.88 13.19 -0.33
C PRO A 111 7.60 14.47 0.07
N VAL A 112 8.81 14.34 0.59
CA VAL A 112 9.72 15.46 0.75
C VAL A 112 10.14 15.83 -0.66
N THR A 113 9.34 16.66 -1.32
CA THR A 113 9.80 17.44 -2.46
C THR A 113 10.89 18.36 -1.89
N ALA A 114 12.14 17.89 -1.92
CA ALA A 114 13.28 18.76 -1.70
C ALA A 114 13.20 19.84 -2.79
N LEU A 115 12.65 21.00 -2.43
CA LEU A 115 12.85 22.21 -3.21
C LEU A 115 14.36 22.38 -3.35
N PRO A 116 14.91 22.58 -4.56
CA PRO A 116 16.31 22.90 -4.68
C PRO A 116 16.58 24.18 -3.88
N ASP A 117 17.49 24.08 -2.91
CA ASP A 117 18.04 25.21 -2.17
C ASP A 117 18.63 26.22 -3.16
N THR A 118 17.79 27.12 -3.64
CA THR A 118 18.21 28.28 -4.42
C THR A 118 18.63 29.31 -3.38
N PRO A 119 19.94 29.63 -3.26
CA PRO A 119 20.36 30.64 -2.30
C PRO A 119 19.69 31.97 -2.67
N CYS A 120 18.85 32.49 -1.78
CA CYS A 120 18.30 33.82 -1.93
C CYS A 120 19.47 34.83 -1.89
N PRO A 121 19.57 35.78 -2.83
CA PRO A 121 20.55 36.84 -2.71
C PRO A 121 20.21 37.69 -1.49
N VAL A 122 21.13 37.74 -0.53
CA VAL A 122 21.05 38.62 0.64
C VAL A 122 21.28 40.07 0.19
N THR A 123 20.19 40.78 -0.10
CA THR A 123 20.24 42.24 -0.26
C THR A 123 20.25 42.84 1.14
N SER A 124 21.40 43.33 1.59
CA SER A 124 21.57 44.03 2.86
C SER A 124 20.72 45.31 2.89
N LEU A 125 19.62 45.30 3.63
CA LEU A 125 18.93 46.52 4.04
C LEU A 125 19.55 47.05 5.35
N PRO A 126 19.77 48.37 5.48
CA PRO A 126 20.35 48.95 6.69
C PRO A 126 19.38 48.90 7.88
N ASP A 127 19.91 48.49 9.05
CA ASP A 127 19.24 48.47 10.35
C ASP A 127 18.64 49.84 10.69
N THR A 128 17.31 49.93 10.60
CA THR A 128 16.52 51.02 11.18
C THR A 128 15.84 50.47 12.43
N PRO A 129 16.03 51.04 13.63
CA PRO A 129 15.37 50.53 14.83
C PRO A 129 13.87 50.81 14.75
N CYS A 130 13.06 49.76 14.66
CA CYS A 130 11.61 49.85 14.84
C CYS A 130 11.31 50.02 16.34
N PRO A 131 10.45 50.98 16.75
CA PRO A 131 10.03 51.10 18.16
C PRO A 131 9.12 49.92 18.53
N VAL A 132 9.48 49.21 19.59
CA VAL A 132 8.66 48.15 20.19
C VAL A 132 7.40 48.76 20.81
N THR A 133 6.28 48.63 20.11
CA THR A 133 4.95 48.86 20.70
C THR A 133 4.44 47.52 21.19
N ALA A 134 4.43 47.33 22.51
CA ALA A 134 3.89 46.14 23.15
C ALA A 134 2.39 46.00 22.82
N LEU A 135 2.04 44.92 22.14
CA LEU A 135 0.64 44.54 21.93
C LEU A 135 0.21 43.68 23.13
N PRO A 136 -0.91 43.99 23.81
CA PRO A 136 -1.32 43.23 24.99
C PRO A 136 -1.74 41.81 24.62
N ASP A 137 -1.18 40.82 25.32
CA ASP A 137 -1.58 39.42 25.29
C ASP A 137 -3.06 39.30 25.64
N THR A 138 -3.89 39.02 24.64
CA THR A 138 -5.29 38.67 24.83
C THR A 138 -5.37 37.16 24.99
N PRO A 139 -5.77 36.62 26.15
CA PRO A 139 -5.92 35.18 26.31
C PRO A 139 -7.09 34.68 25.45
N CYS A 140 -6.81 33.72 24.57
CA CYS A 140 -7.83 32.98 23.84
C CYS A 140 -8.72 32.22 24.84
N PRO A 141 -10.07 32.25 24.70
CA PRO A 141 -10.94 31.46 25.56
C PRO A 141 -10.78 29.97 25.24
N VAL A 142 -10.47 29.18 26.28
CA VAL A 142 -10.50 27.73 26.22
C VAL A 142 -11.95 27.26 26.34
N THR A 143 -12.55 26.84 25.22
CA THR A 143 -13.86 26.17 25.24
C THR A 143 -13.63 24.70 25.59
N SER A 144 -13.90 24.33 26.84
CA SER A 144 -13.95 22.93 27.28
C SER A 144 -15.21 22.26 26.71
N LEU A 145 -15.02 21.21 25.91
CA LEU A 145 -16.10 20.28 25.58
C LEU A 145 -16.43 19.44 26.82
N PRO A 146 -17.71 19.18 27.13
CA PRO A 146 -18.07 18.31 28.25
C PRO A 146 -17.79 16.84 27.92
N ASP A 147 -17.03 16.17 28.80
CA ASP A 147 -16.86 14.72 28.81
C ASP A 147 -18.21 14.03 29.02
N THR A 148 -18.63 13.25 28.02
CA THR A 148 -19.81 12.39 28.11
C THR A 148 -19.35 10.99 28.53
N PRO A 149 -19.72 10.47 29.72
CA PRO A 149 -19.39 9.10 30.09
C PRO A 149 -20.25 8.09 29.31
N CYS A 150 -19.61 7.11 28.69
CA CYS A 150 -20.27 5.96 28.08
C CYS A 150 -20.89 5.06 29.18
N PRO A 151 -22.11 4.52 28.99
CA PRO A 151 -22.70 3.59 29.95
C PRO A 151 -22.03 2.22 29.89
N VAL A 152 -21.58 1.73 31.04
CA VAL A 152 -21.19 0.32 31.24
C VAL A 152 -22.46 -0.53 31.35
N THR A 153 -22.56 -1.56 30.51
CA THR A 153 -23.60 -2.60 30.62
C THR A 153 -22.98 -3.85 31.24
N SER A 154 -23.66 -4.39 32.25
CA SER A 154 -23.42 -5.70 32.85
C SER A 154 -24.48 -6.68 32.39
#